data_AF-A0A7L4R2N8-F1
#
_entry.id   AF-A0A7L4R2N8-F1
#
_cell.length_a   1.000
_cell.length_b   1.000
_cell.length_c   1.000
_cell.angle_alpha   90.00
_cell.angle_beta   90.00
_cell.angle_gamma   90.00
#
_symmetry.space_group_name_H-M   'P 1'
#
loop_
_entity.id
_entity.type
_entity.pdbx_description
1 polymer ?
#
loop_
_entity_poly.entity_id
_entity_poly.type
_entity_poly.pdbx_seq_one_letter_code
_entity_poly.pdbx_strand_id
1 'polypeptide(L)' 'MDPATKERFKWKFYRLAVLLNIIILLVAIGVIAFFRAPQDFRIPALVVLVLAAATMSIYFWRKYRETKVWLMEQE' A
#
# COMPACT_ATOMS: atom_id res chain seq x y z
N MET A 1 -3.93 7.79 27.05
CA MET A 1 -2.96 8.15 25.98
C MET A 1 -2.58 9.62 26.12
N ASP A 2 -1.29 9.91 26.26
CA ASP A 2 -0.75 11.26 26.27
C ASP A 2 -1.00 11.97 24.92
N PRO A 3 -1.28 13.29 24.88
CA PRO A 3 -1.49 14.03 23.63
C PRO A 3 -0.36 13.86 22.62
N ALA A 4 0.90 13.75 23.06
CA ALA A 4 2.04 13.53 22.17
C ALA A 4 2.01 12.16 21.48
N THR A 5 1.50 11.12 22.16
CA THR A 5 1.38 9.76 21.60
C THR A 5 0.26 9.68 20.55
N LYS A 6 -0.84 10.42 20.78
CA LYS A 6 -1.98 10.50 19.85
C LYS A 6 -1.59 11.13 18.52
N GLU A 7 -0.74 12.15 18.57
CA GLU A 7 -0.24 12.84 17.37
C GLU A 7 0.73 11.96 16.55
N ARG A 8 1.63 11.22 17.22
CA ARG A 8 2.48 10.23 16.56
C ARG A 8 1.69 9.12 15.88
N PHE A 9 0.59 8.67 16.50
CA PHE A 9 -0.30 7.68 15.89
C PHE A 9 -0.96 8.21 14.61
N LYS A 10 -1.48 9.45 14.63
CA LYS A 10 -2.06 10.08 13.42
C LYS A 10 -1.08 10.11 12.26
N TRP A 11 0.18 10.47 12.50
CA TRP A 11 1.22 10.46 11.46
C TRP A 11 1.54 9.06 10.93
N LYS A 12 1.65 8.06 11.81
CA LYS A 12 1.85 6.66 11.39
C LYS A 12 0.68 6.15 10.56
N PHE A 13 -0.55 6.46 10.97
CA PHE A 13 -1.77 6.07 10.27
C PHE A 13 -1.89 6.79 8.91
N TYR A 14 -1.62 8.09 8.86
CA TYR A 14 -1.62 8.86 7.61
C TYR A 14 -0.63 8.26 6.61
N ARG A 15 0.58 7.91 7.06
CA ARG A 15 1.58 7.25 6.21
C ARG A 15 1.10 5.91 5.66
N LEU A 16 0.43 5.09 6.48
CA LEU A 16 -0.21 3.84 6.04
C LEU A 16 -1.31 4.11 5.00
N ALA A 17 -2.22 5.05 5.28
CA ALA A 17 -3.31 5.39 4.37
C ALA A 17 -2.82 5.90 3.00
N VAL A 18 -1.77 6.72 2.99
CA VAL A 18 -1.11 7.17 1.75
C VAL A 18 -0.51 5.99 1.00
N LEU A 19 0.20 5.09 1.69
CA LEU A 19 0.79 3.90 1.07
C LEU A 19 -0.26 2.99 0.43
N LEU A 20 -1.38 2.78 1.12
CA LEU A 20 -2.51 2.00 0.60
C LEU A 20 -3.12 2.66 -0.65
N ASN A 21 -3.30 3.98 -0.64
CA ASN A 21 -3.79 4.70 -1.81
C ASN A 21 -2.85 4.56 -3.01
N ILE A 22 -1.53 4.65 -2.79
CA ILE A 22 -0.54 4.42 -3.85
C ILE A 22 -0.69 3.02 -4.45
N ILE A 23 -0.90 1.99 -3.61
CA ILE A 23 -1.14 0.61 -4.07
C ILE A 23 -2.40 0.54 -4.92
N ILE A 24 -3.51 1.13 -4.45
CA ILE A 24 -4.79 1.15 -5.18
C ILE A 24 -4.62 1.85 -6.54
N LEU A 25 -3.92 2.98 -6.59
CA LEU A 25 -3.64 3.70 -7.83
C LEU A 25 -2.77 2.88 -8.79
N LEU A 26 -1.74 2.19 -8.28
CA LEU A 26 -0.89 1.28 -9.07
C LEU A 26 -1.71 0.14 -9.69
N VAL A 27 -2.60 -0.47 -8.91
CA VAL A 27 -3.50 -1.53 -9.38
C VAL A 27 -4.46 -0.97 -10.44
N ALA A 28 -5.07 0.19 -10.20
CA ALA A 28 -5.98 0.82 -11.14
C ALA A 28 -5.30 1.15 -12.48
N ILE A 29 -4.10 1.74 -12.43
CA ILE A 29 -3.27 1.99 -13.62
C ILE A 29 -2.94 0.67 -14.32
N GLY A 30 -2.63 -0.39 -13.57
CA GLY A 30 -2.34 -1.70 -14.14
C GLY A 30 -3.53 -2.33 -14.87
N VAL A 31 -4.74 -2.20 -14.32
CA VAL A 31 -5.98 -2.62 -14.98
C VAL A 31 -6.21 -1.80 -16.25
N ILE A 32 -6.05 -0.47 -16.20
CA ILE A 32 -6.20 0.38 -17.39
C ILE A 32 -5.18 0.00 -18.46
N ALA A 33 -3.92 -0.20 -18.08
CA ALA A 33 -2.86 -0.63 -18.98
C ALA A 33 -3.19 -2.00 -19.61
N PHE A 34 -3.76 -2.93 -18.87
CA PHE A 34 -4.16 -4.23 -19.42
C PHE A 34 -5.20 -4.11 -20.55
N PHE A 35 -6.20 -3.23 -20.40
CA PHE A 35 -7.23 -3.04 -21.43
C PHE A 35 -6.76 -2.13 -22.58
N ARG A 36 -5.91 -1.14 -22.30
CA ARG A 36 -5.54 -0.09 -23.27
C ARG A 36 -4.21 -0.33 -23.99
N ALA A 37 -3.28 -1.13 -23.44
CA ALA A 37 -1.95 -1.31 -24.02
C ALA A 37 -1.97 -2.13 -25.33
N PRO A 38 -0.94 -2.00 -26.19
CA PRO A 38 -0.74 -2.88 -27.35
C PRO A 38 -0.56 -4.35 -26.92
N GLN A 39 -1.03 -5.31 -27.72
CA GLN A 39 -1.05 -6.74 -27.33
C GLN A 39 0.33 -7.28 -26.95
N ASP A 40 1.38 -6.86 -27.63
CA ASP A 40 2.77 -7.31 -27.37
C ASP A 40 3.25 -6.95 -25.97
N PHE A 41 2.71 -5.88 -25.38
CA PHE A 41 3.12 -5.37 -24.07
C PHE A 41 2.09 -5.60 -22.96
N ARG A 42 0.85 -6.04 -23.27
CA ARG A 42 -0.20 -6.26 -22.26
C ARG A 42 0.21 -7.25 -21.18
N ILE A 43 0.69 -8.43 -21.59
CA ILE A 43 1.05 -9.50 -20.66
C ILE A 43 2.28 -9.12 -19.83
N PRO A 44 3.40 -8.66 -20.43
CA PRO A 44 4.56 -8.21 -19.66
C PRO A 44 4.21 -7.08 -18.68
N ALA A 45 3.46 -6.07 -19.13
CA ALA A 45 3.08 -4.93 -18.30
C ALA A 45 2.18 -5.35 -17.13
N LEU A 46 1.19 -6.21 -17.38
CA LEU A 46 0.34 -6.76 -16.33
C LEU A 46 1.17 -7.52 -15.29
N VAL A 47 2.07 -8.40 -15.72
CA VAL A 47 2.91 -9.20 -14.81
C VAL A 47 3.77 -8.28 -13.92
N VAL A 48 4.42 -7.26 -14.49
CA VAL A 48 5.22 -6.30 -13.72
C VAL A 48 4.35 -5.52 -12.72
N LEU A 49 3.18 -5.05 -13.15
CA LEU A 49 2.26 -4.29 -12.30
C LEU A 49 1.69 -5.14 -11.16
N VAL A 50 1.34 -6.39 -11.43
CA VAL A 50 0.86 -7.35 -10.42
C VAL A 50 1.97 -7.66 -9.42
N LEU A 51 3.20 -7.91 -9.88
CA LEU A 51 4.34 -8.17 -8.99
C LEU A 51 4.67 -6.95 -8.13
N ALA A 52 4.64 -5.74 -8.70
CA ALA A 52 4.84 -4.50 -7.96
C ALA A 52 3.76 -4.30 -6.89
N ALA A 53 2.48 -4.49 -7.26
CA ALA A 53 1.35 -4.39 -6.35
C ALA A 53 1.41 -5.44 -5.22
N ALA A 54 1.77 -6.68 -5.54
CA ALA A 54 1.95 -7.74 -4.54
C ALA A 54 3.07 -7.41 -3.55
N THR A 55 4.21 -6.95 -4.06
CA THR A 55 5.37 -6.56 -3.22
C THR A 55 5.02 -5.40 -2.28
N MET A 56 4.38 -4.35 -2.80
CA MET A 56 3.92 -3.24 -1.96
C MET A 56 2.84 -3.67 -0.96
N SER A 57 1.93 -4.57 -1.34
CA SER A 57 0.89 -5.07 -0.44
C SER A 57 1.48 -5.86 0.73
N ILE A 58 2.48 -6.69 0.48
CA ILE A 58 3.22 -7.41 1.53
C ILE A 58 3.93 -6.41 2.46
N TYR A 59 4.59 -5.40 1.89
CA TYR A 59 5.25 -4.37 2.68
C TYR A 59 4.26 -3.56 3.53
N PHE A 60 3.13 -3.15 2.96
CA PHE A 60 2.04 -2.50 3.68
C PHE A 60 1.54 -3.38 4.83
N TRP A 61 1.31 -4.67 4.59
CA TRP A 61 0.80 -5.60 5.60
C TRP A 61 1.77 -5.78 6.78
N ARG A 62 3.08 -5.83 6.51
CA ARG A 62 4.12 -5.86 7.56
C ARG A 62 4.09 -4.57 8.38
N LYS A 63 4.07 -3.40 7.72
CA LYS A 63 4.01 -2.10 8.41
C LYS A 63 2.72 -1.90 9.20
N TYR A 64 1.61 -2.41 8.69
CA TYR A 64 0.33 -2.37 9.38
C TYR A 64 0.37 -3.23 10.65
N ARG A 65 0.90 -4.46 10.59
CA ARG A 65 1.08 -5.32 11.77
C ARG A 65 2.00 -4.68 12.81
N GLU A 66 3.15 -4.14 12.40
CA GLU A 66 4.05 -3.41 13.33
C GLU A 66 3.35 -2.25 14.03
N THR A 67 2.57 -1.46 13.27
CA THR A 67 1.84 -0.31 13.84
C THR A 67 0.71 -0.76 14.75
N LYS A 68 0.04 -1.89 14.45
CA LYS A 68 -1.01 -2.48 15.27
C LYS A 68 -0.46 -3.05 16.58
N VAL A 69 0.67 -3.76 16.55
CA VAL A 69 1.36 -4.28 17.75
C VAL A 69 1.80 -3.12 18.63
N TRP A 70 2.43 -2.10 18.04
CA TRP A 70 2.80 -0.88 18.77
C TRP A 70 1.59 -0.19 19.41
N LEU A 71 0.41 -0.22 18.78
CA LEU A 71 -0.80 0.36 19.36
C LEU A 71 -1.28 -0.43 20.58
N MET A 72 -1.25 -1.77 20.52
CA MET A 72 -1.62 -2.64 21.64
C MET A 72 -0.67 -2.50 22.83
N GLU A 73 0.61 -2.20 22.60
CA GLU A 73 1.58 -1.88 23.66
C GLU A 73 1.35 -0.51 24.33
N GLN A 74 0.47 0.32 23.77
CA GLN A 74 0.17 1.68 24.27
C GLN A 74 -1.25 1.82 24.86
N GLU A 75 -2.05 0.74 24.82
CA GLU A 75 -3.30 0.57 25.60
C GLU A 75 -2.99 0.14 27.03
#